data_AF-A0A941LJM9-F1
#
_entry.id   AF-A0A941LJM9-F1
#
_cell.length_a   1.000
_cell.length_b   1.000
_cell.length_c   1.000
_cell.angle_alpha   90.00
_cell.angle_beta   90.00
_cell.angle_gamma   90.00
#
_symmetry.space_group_name_H-M   'P 1'
#
loop_
_entity.id
_entity.type
_entity.pdbx_description
1 polymer ?
#
loop_
_entity_poly.entity_id
_entity_poly.type
_entity_poly.pdbx_seq_one_letter_code
_entity_poly.pdbx_strand_id
1 'polypeptide(L)'
;MKPYQAFETDLNHLLNGACAVRITVSGYMPLSVEEIGSSGDGHRQVSLCHYGEQNGDLMRDPDMVFLFHSLADGPAAEPVSYRNDYLAIFHEVYRYDEAGRRSHVFPRLKQDLKEFARAWFATLREQGFFAPTAVREVLSP
;
A
#
# COMPACT_ATOMS: atom_id res chain seq x y z
N MET A 1 5.71 14.84 11.03
CA MET A 1 5.81 14.52 9.58
C MET A 1 4.41 14.57 8.97
N LYS A 2 4.25 15.09 7.76
CA LYS A 2 2.94 15.06 7.08
C LYS A 2 2.59 13.60 6.73
N PRO A 3 1.33 13.15 6.84
CA PRO A 3 0.99 11.74 6.69
C PRO A 3 1.50 11.08 5.40
N TYR A 4 1.43 11.76 4.26
CA TYR A 4 1.88 11.20 2.99
C TYR A 4 3.39 11.05 2.86
N GLN A 5 4.16 11.94 3.50
CA GLN A 5 5.63 11.79 3.58
C GLN A 5 5.98 10.60 4.49
N ALA A 6 5.20 10.37 5.55
CA ALA A 6 5.37 9.22 6.41
C ALA A 6 5.18 7.91 5.66
N PHE A 7 4.09 7.80 4.89
CA PHE A 7 3.81 6.60 4.09
C PHE A 7 4.90 6.35 3.05
N GLU A 8 5.41 7.39 2.39
CA GLU A 8 6.51 7.27 1.44
C GLU A 8 7.75 6.65 2.10
N THR A 9 8.15 7.20 3.25
CA THR A 9 9.33 6.74 3.98
C THR A 9 9.14 5.32 4.49
N ASP A 10 7.95 5.00 5.01
CA ASP A 10 7.62 3.67 5.50
C ASP A 10 7.63 2.61 4.40
N LEU A 11 7.03 2.90 3.25
CA LEU A 11 6.99 1.97 2.11
C LEU A 11 8.39 1.73 1.56
N ASN A 12 9.20 2.78 1.41
CA ASN A 12 10.59 2.63 0.97
C ASN A 12 11.45 1.87 1.99
N HIS A 13 11.18 2.05 3.29
CA HIS A 13 11.83 1.25 4.33
C HIS A 13 11.45 -0.23 4.24
N LEU A 14 10.17 -0.54 4.05
CA LEU A 14 9.71 -1.93 3.93
C LEU A 14 10.29 -2.61 2.68
N LEU A 15 10.29 -1.92 1.53
CA LEU A 15 10.87 -2.42 0.28
C LEU A 15 12.40 -2.57 0.35
N ASN A 16 13.10 -1.70 1.09
CA ASN A 16 14.54 -1.74 1.29
C ASN A 16 15.34 -1.87 -0.04
N GLY A 17 14.90 -1.16 -1.08
CA GLY A 17 15.53 -1.14 -2.40
C GLY A 17 15.14 -2.28 -3.35
N ALA A 18 14.33 -3.25 -2.91
CA ALA A 18 13.75 -4.26 -3.78
C ALA A 18 12.42 -3.79 -4.40
N CYS A 19 12.04 -4.36 -5.54
CA CYS A 19 10.74 -4.09 -6.17
C CYS A 19 9.59 -4.87 -5.52
N ALA A 20 9.87 -6.04 -4.95
CA ALA A 20 8.87 -6.89 -4.31
C ALA A 20 9.48 -7.64 -3.13
N VAL A 21 8.83 -7.54 -1.97
CA VAL A 21 9.23 -8.25 -0.75
C VAL A 21 8.03 -8.89 -0.07
N ARG A 22 8.25 -10.08 0.49
CA ARG A 22 7.39 -10.66 1.51
C ARG A 22 8.06 -10.50 2.86
N ILE A 23 7.30 -9.99 3.82
CA ILE A 23 7.74 -9.78 5.19
C ILE A 23 6.91 -10.67 6.10
N THR A 24 7.58 -11.52 6.88
CA THR A 24 6.94 -12.46 7.78
C THR A 24 7.30 -12.13 9.23
N VAL A 25 6.28 -12.03 10.08
CA VAL A 25 6.42 -11.97 11.52
C VAL A 25 5.59 -13.08 12.15
N SER A 26 6.19 -13.82 13.09
CA SER A 26 5.53 -14.95 13.75
C SER A 26 4.21 -14.53 14.41
N GLY A 27 3.14 -15.28 14.15
CA GLY A 27 1.80 -15.01 14.69
C GLY A 27 0.94 -14.06 13.87
N TYR A 28 1.45 -13.49 12.78
CA TYR A 28 0.70 -12.60 11.89
C TYR A 28 0.70 -13.10 10.44
N MET A 29 -0.28 -12.63 9.66
CA MET A 29 -0.31 -12.89 8.22
C MET A 29 0.91 -12.25 7.54
N PRO A 30 1.54 -12.90 6.55
CA PRO A 30 2.63 -12.29 5.80
C PRO A 30 2.18 -10.98 5.14
N LEU A 31 3.09 -10.01 5.09
CA LEU A 31 2.90 -8.71 4.45
C LEU A 31 3.67 -8.69 3.13
N SER A 32 2.97 -8.54 2.03
CA SER A 32 3.54 -8.30 0.71
C SER A 32 3.66 -6.80 0.47
N VAL A 33 4.82 -6.35 -0.01
CA VAL A 33 5.04 -4.97 -0.45
C VAL A 33 5.64 -5.02 -1.84
N GLU A 34 4.98 -4.41 -2.82
CA GLU A 34 5.33 -4.58 -4.23
C GLU A 34 5.13 -3.30 -5.02
N GLU A 35 6.10 -2.97 -5.87
CA GLU A 35 5.95 -2.01 -6.95
C GLU A 35 5.13 -2.61 -8.07
N ILE A 36 3.90 -2.12 -8.25
CA ILE A 36 2.94 -2.67 -9.22
C ILE A 36 2.93 -1.92 -10.56
N GLY A 37 3.98 -1.13 -10.81
CA GLY A 37 4.16 -0.32 -12.01
C GLY A 37 3.86 1.16 -11.79
N SER A 38 3.43 1.82 -12.87
CA SER A 38 3.17 3.26 -12.90
C SER A 38 1.73 3.56 -13.31
N SER A 39 1.15 4.60 -12.70
CA SER A 39 -0.12 5.17 -13.16
C SER A 39 -0.04 5.70 -14.60
N GLY A 40 -1.18 5.99 -15.22
CA GLY A 40 -1.24 6.59 -16.56
C GLY A 40 -0.43 7.89 -16.72
N ASP A 41 -0.24 8.63 -15.62
CA ASP A 41 0.56 9.86 -15.58
C ASP A 41 2.04 9.60 -15.24
N GLY A 42 2.49 8.34 -15.23
CA GLY A 42 3.88 7.93 -15.02
C GLY A 42 4.34 7.84 -13.56
N HIS A 43 3.46 8.06 -12.59
CA HIS A 43 3.80 7.97 -11.17
C HIS A 43 3.85 6.54 -10.65
N ARG A 44 4.93 6.17 -9.94
CA ARG A 44 5.14 4.87 -9.28
C ARG A 44 3.98 4.51 -8.34
N GLN A 45 3.60 3.24 -8.34
CA GLN A 45 2.59 2.66 -7.47
C GLN A 45 3.16 1.51 -6.65
N VAL A 46 2.83 1.49 -5.35
CA VAL A 46 3.21 0.40 -4.44
C VAL A 46 1.97 -0.18 -3.79
N SER A 47 1.79 -1.49 -3.90
CA SER A 47 0.81 -2.27 -3.12
C SER A 47 1.43 -2.66 -1.77
N LEU A 48 0.64 -2.54 -0.72
CA LEU A 48 0.90 -3.04 0.63
C LEU A 48 -0.27 -3.96 1.00
N CYS A 49 0.02 -5.25 1.17
CA CYS A 49 -1.03 -6.25 1.20
C CYS A 49 -0.77 -7.38 2.20
N HIS A 50 -1.78 -7.72 3.00
CA HIS A 50 -1.83 -9.02 3.66
C HIS A 50 -2.62 -10.02 2.81
N TYR A 51 -2.17 -11.27 2.79
CA TYR A 51 -2.89 -12.37 2.14
C TYR A 51 -3.36 -13.38 3.19
N GLY A 52 -4.66 -13.62 3.21
CA GLY A 52 -5.27 -14.81 3.79
C GLY A 52 -5.54 -15.86 2.72
N GLU A 53 -6.11 -17.00 3.13
CA GLU A 53 -6.57 -18.05 2.24
C GLU A 53 -8.06 -18.32 2.48
N GLN A 54 -8.83 -18.56 1.42
CA GLN A 54 -10.20 -19.05 1.50
C GLN A 54 -10.43 -20.11 0.42
N ASN A 55 -10.74 -21.34 0.84
CA ASN A 55 -10.97 -22.48 -0.08
C ASN A 55 -9.80 -22.72 -1.06
N GLY A 56 -8.56 -22.43 -0.66
CA GLY A 56 -7.38 -22.53 -1.52
C GLY A 56 -7.07 -21.29 -2.36
N ASP A 57 -7.96 -20.28 -2.39
CA ASP A 57 -7.71 -19.01 -3.06
C ASP A 57 -7.01 -18.02 -2.12
N LEU A 58 -6.02 -17.29 -2.63
CA LEU A 58 -5.40 -16.18 -1.91
C LEU A 58 -6.33 -14.96 -1.91
N MET A 59 -6.57 -14.42 -0.71
CA MET A 59 -7.52 -13.35 -0.45
C MET A 59 -6.81 -12.14 0.16
N ARG A 60 -6.98 -10.95 -0.42
CA ARG A 60 -6.37 -9.71 0.10
C ARG A 60 -7.13 -9.22 1.34
N ASP A 61 -6.44 -8.99 2.45
CA ASP A 61 -7.04 -8.53 3.72
C ASP A 61 -6.09 -7.72 4.64
N PRO A 62 -5.96 -6.40 4.43
CA PRO A 62 -6.35 -5.66 3.24
C PRO A 62 -5.20 -5.57 2.23
N ASP A 63 -5.53 -5.13 1.00
CA ASP A 63 -4.59 -4.55 0.04
C ASP A 63 -4.83 -3.03 -0.06
N MET A 64 -3.75 -2.25 0.00
CA MET A 64 -3.77 -0.81 -0.27
C MET A 64 -2.73 -0.46 -1.32
N VAL A 65 -3.12 0.30 -2.34
CA VAL A 65 -2.19 0.88 -3.31
C VAL A 65 -1.88 2.33 -2.95
N PHE A 66 -0.60 2.66 -2.96
CA PHE A 66 -0.08 4.00 -2.75
C PHE A 66 0.53 4.55 -4.04
N LEU A 67 0.13 5.76 -4.41
CA LEU A 67 0.67 6.49 -5.53
C LEU A 67 1.75 7.47 -5.05
N PHE A 68 2.96 7.35 -5.59
CA PHE A 68 4.09 8.20 -5.24
C PHE A 68 4.07 9.48 -6.09
N HIS A 69 4.28 10.61 -5.44
CA HIS A 69 4.38 11.91 -6.11
C HIS A 69 5.40 12.81 -5.41
N SER A 70 6.02 13.69 -6.18
CA SER A 70 6.90 14.73 -5.65
C SER A 70 6.09 16.00 -5.40
N LEU A 71 5.90 16.37 -4.14
CA LEU A 71 5.31 17.65 -3.75
C LEU A 71 6.40 18.71 -3.57
N ALA A 72 6.00 19.98 -3.51
CA ALA A 72 6.92 21.11 -3.30
C ALA A 72 7.73 20.99 -1.99
N ASP A 73 7.21 20.26 -1.01
CA ASP A 73 7.81 20.03 0.31
C ASP A 73 8.44 18.64 0.47
N GLY A 74 8.52 17.84 -0.61
CA GLY A 74 9.22 16.56 -0.62
C GLY A 74 8.43 15.41 -1.26
N PRO A 75 9.05 14.21 -1.33
CA PRO A 75 8.39 13.01 -1.82
C PRO A 75 7.25 12.59 -0.87
N ALA A 76 6.18 12.04 -1.45
CA ALA A 76 4.99 11.66 -0.72
C ALA A 76 4.31 10.47 -1.39
N ALA A 77 3.59 9.67 -0.60
CA ALA A 77 2.81 8.54 -1.05
C ALA A 77 1.36 8.69 -0.58
N GLU A 78 0.44 8.74 -1.54
CA GLU A 78 -0.99 8.89 -1.29
C GLU A 78 -1.68 7.53 -1.43
N PRO A 79 -2.49 7.08 -0.45
CA PRO A 79 -3.33 5.89 -0.64
C PRO A 79 -4.42 6.17 -1.66
N VAL A 80 -4.48 5.38 -2.73
CA VAL A 80 -5.39 5.58 -3.88
C VAL A 80 -6.40 4.46 -4.06
N SER A 81 -6.16 3.29 -3.47
CA SER A 81 -7.13 2.20 -3.45
C SER A 81 -7.11 1.43 -2.13
N TYR A 82 -8.20 0.72 -1.88
CA TYR A 82 -8.33 -0.25 -0.80
C TYR A 82 -9.14 -1.44 -1.30
N ARG A 83 -8.70 -2.65 -0.96
CA ARG A 83 -9.40 -3.88 -1.29
C ARG A 83 -9.41 -4.85 -0.11
N ASN A 84 -10.57 -5.47 0.11
CA ASN A 84 -10.75 -6.57 1.03
C ASN A 84 -11.62 -7.63 0.34
N ASP A 85 -11.02 -8.79 0.04
CA ASP A 85 -11.70 -9.83 -0.72
C ASP A 85 -12.76 -10.58 0.13
N TYR A 86 -12.56 -10.73 1.45
CA TYR A 86 -13.53 -11.37 2.35
C TYR A 86 -14.81 -10.56 2.51
N LEU A 87 -14.70 -9.23 2.45
CA LEU A 87 -15.83 -8.31 2.57
C LEU A 87 -16.41 -7.88 1.22
N ALA A 88 -15.86 -8.36 0.10
CA ALA A 88 -16.20 -7.92 -1.25
C ALA A 88 -16.12 -6.40 -1.42
N ILE A 89 -15.14 -5.76 -0.78
CA ILE A 89 -14.93 -4.31 -0.83
C ILE A 89 -13.80 -3.99 -1.81
N PHE A 90 -14.07 -3.07 -2.72
CA PHE A 90 -13.07 -2.43 -3.56
C PHE A 90 -13.38 -0.94 -3.70
N HIS A 91 -12.41 -0.09 -3.35
CA HIS A 91 -12.52 1.35 -3.40
C HIS A 91 -11.35 1.96 -4.19
N GLU A 92 -11.67 2.93 -5.04
CA GLU A 92 -10.69 3.76 -5.75
C GLU A 92 -10.99 5.23 -5.55
N VAL A 93 -9.95 5.99 -5.17
CA VAL A 93 -10.06 7.44 -4.88
C VAL A 93 -10.31 8.25 -6.15
N TYR A 94 -9.80 7.79 -7.29
CA TYR A 94 -9.88 8.50 -8.57
C TYR A 94 -10.72 7.71 -9.57
N ARG A 95 -11.45 8.44 -10.41
CA ARG A 95 -11.94 7.90 -11.69
C ARG A 95 -11.04 8.38 -12.81
N TYR A 96 -10.97 7.59 -13.87
CA TYR A 96 -10.19 7.89 -15.06
C TYR A 96 -11.12 8.06 -16.27
N ASP A 97 -10.76 8.95 -17.19
CA ASP A 97 -11.42 9.08 -18.50
C ASP A 97 -10.94 7.96 -19.46
N GLU A 98 -11.51 7.91 -20.67
CA GLU A 98 -11.13 6.92 -21.70
C GLU A 98 -9.65 7.04 -22.12
N ALA A 99 -9.03 8.20 -21.90
CA ALA A 99 -7.62 8.45 -22.17
C ALA A 99 -6.71 8.09 -20.97
N GLY A 100 -7.28 7.55 -19.88
CA GLY A 100 -6.55 7.14 -18.68
C GLY A 100 -6.16 8.29 -17.75
N ARG A 101 -6.73 9.49 -17.93
CA ARG A 101 -6.45 10.66 -17.09
C ARG A 101 -7.45 10.79 -15.97
N ARG A 102 -7.03 11.29 -14.81
CA ARG A 102 -7.92 11.49 -13.65
C ARG A 102 -9.04 12.49 -14.00
N SER A 103 -10.28 12.02 -13.95
CA SER A 103 -11.48 12.80 -14.27
C SER A 103 -12.24 13.25 -13.02
N HIS A 104 -12.13 12.49 -11.93
CA HIS A 104 -12.83 12.78 -10.69
C HIS A 104 -12.04 12.28 -9.48
N VAL A 105 -12.21 12.96 -8.33
CA VAL A 105 -11.66 12.56 -7.03
C VAL A 105 -12.78 12.46 -6.02
N PHE A 106 -12.79 11.42 -5.19
CA PHE A 106 -13.70 11.27 -4.06
C PHE A 106 -13.02 11.78 -2.77
N PRO A 107 -13.24 13.03 -2.32
CA PRO A 107 -12.41 13.63 -1.28
C PRO A 107 -12.62 12.98 0.09
N ARG A 108 -13.85 12.55 0.39
CA ARG A 108 -14.17 11.84 1.63
C ARG A 108 -13.47 10.49 1.69
N LEU A 109 -13.56 9.70 0.62
CA LEU A 109 -12.87 8.41 0.53
C LEU A 109 -11.34 8.58 0.64
N LYS A 110 -10.76 9.59 -0.03
CA LYS A 110 -9.33 9.93 0.09
C LYS A 110 -8.93 10.20 1.55
N GLN A 111 -9.77 10.94 2.28
CA GLN A 111 -9.55 11.21 3.70
C GLN A 111 -9.69 9.93 4.54
N ASP A 112 -10.69 9.10 4.28
CA ASP A 112 -10.93 7.84 5.00
C ASP A 112 -9.77 6.85 4.80
N LEU A 113 -9.28 6.67 3.56
CA LEU A 113 -8.13 5.81 3.28
C LEU A 113 -6.84 6.32 3.91
N LYS A 114 -6.66 7.64 4.00
CA LYS A 114 -5.50 8.23 4.71
C LYS A 114 -5.53 7.91 6.21
N GLU A 115 -6.68 8.06 6.86
CA GLU A 115 -6.80 7.76 8.29
C GLU A 115 -6.66 6.26 8.56
N PHE A 116 -7.23 5.41 7.69
CA PHE A 116 -7.04 3.97 7.75
C PHE A 116 -5.57 3.58 7.60
N ALA A 117 -4.88 4.07 6.55
CA ALA A 117 -3.46 3.80 6.33
C ALA A 117 -2.63 4.22 7.55
N ARG A 118 -2.89 5.39 8.14
CA ARG A 118 -2.18 5.86 9.34
C ARG A 118 -2.34 4.88 10.50
N ALA A 119 -3.56 4.43 10.78
CA ALA A 119 -3.82 3.48 11.85
C ALA A 119 -3.15 2.13 11.55
N TRP A 120 -3.29 1.62 10.33
CA TRP A 120 -2.74 0.33 9.95
C TRP A 120 -1.21 0.31 9.98
N PHE A 121 -0.53 1.36 9.50
CA PHE A 121 0.92 1.49 9.63
C PHE A 121 1.40 1.53 11.09
N ALA A 122 0.61 2.08 12.01
CA ALA A 122 0.92 1.99 13.44
C ALA A 122 0.81 0.53 13.94
N THR A 123 -0.27 -0.17 13.58
CA THR A 123 -0.44 -1.59 13.87
C THR A 123 0.72 -2.44 13.31
N LEU A 124 1.15 -2.21 12.07
CA LEU A 124 2.26 -2.94 11.45
C LEU A 124 3.58 -2.76 12.23
N ARG A 125 3.80 -1.57 12.82
CA ARG A 125 4.96 -1.34 13.70
C ARG A 125 4.84 -2.10 15.01
N GLU A 126 3.69 -2.06 15.66
CA GLU A 126 3.42 -2.79 16.90
C GLU A 126 3.55 -4.30 16.72
N GLN A 127 3.09 -4.80 15.57
CA GLN A 127 3.23 -6.20 15.16
C GLN A 127 4.67 -6.58 14.79
N GLY A 128 5.58 -5.61 14.63
CA GLY A 128 7.00 -5.86 14.41
C GLY A 128 7.42 -5.99 12.95
N PHE A 129 6.59 -5.63 11.96
CA PHE A 129 6.96 -5.69 10.54
C PHE A 129 8.13 -4.77 10.17
N PHE A 130 8.32 -3.69 10.95
CA PHE A 130 9.43 -2.77 10.82
C PHE A 130 10.66 -3.18 11.64
N ALA A 131 10.55 -4.24 12.45
CA ALA A 131 11.65 -4.66 13.32
C ALA A 131 12.75 -5.41 12.54
N PRO A 132 13.99 -5.42 13.04
CA PRO A 132 15.06 -6.25 12.50
C PRO A 132 14.77 -7.76 12.58
N THR A 133 13.88 -8.16 13.49
CA THR A 133 13.47 -9.57 13.67
C THR A 133 12.48 -10.05 12.61
N ALA A 134 11.89 -9.16 11.82
CA ALA A 134 11.01 -9.55 10.71
C ALA A 134 11.82 -10.19 9.58
N VAL A 135 11.39 -11.35 9.12
CA VAL A 135 12.03 -12.08 8.02
C VAL A 135 11.60 -11.43 6.71
N ARG A 136 12.55 -11.09 5.84
CA ARG A 136 12.32 -10.44 4.55
C ARG A 136 12.79 -11.34 3.41
N GLU A 137 11.89 -11.66 2.51
CA GLU A 137 12.12 -12.46 1.31
C GLU A 137 11.92 -11.57 0.08
N VAL A 138 12.96 -11.39 -0.74
CA VAL A 138 12.84 -10.66 -2.01
C VAL A 138 12.21 -11.59 -3.05
N LEU A 139 11.10 -11.16 -3.64
CA LEU A 139 10.28 -11.99 -4.54
C LEU A 139 10.65 -11.85 -6.02
N SER A 140 11.50 -10.88 -6.37
CA SER A 140 11.98 -10.66 -7.73
C SER A 140 13.41 -10.10 -7.67
N PRO A 141 14.44 -10.83 -8.16
CA PRO A 141 15.82 -10.38 -8.18
C PRO A 141 16.13 -9.39 -9.32
#